data_AF-A0A1C3NX10-F1
#
_entry.id   AF-A0A1C3NX10-F1
#
_cell.length_a   1.000
_cell.length_b   1.000
_cell.length_c   1.000
_cell.angle_alpha   90.00
_cell.angle_beta   90.00
_cell.angle_gamma   90.00
#
_symmetry.space_group_name_H-M   'P 1'
#
loop_
_entity.id
_entity.type
_entity.pdbx_description
1 polymer ?
#
loop_
_entity_poly.entity_id
_entity_poly.type
_entity_poly.pdbx_seq_one_letter_code
_entity_poly.pdbx_strand_id
1 'polypeptide(L)' 'MYGPFVMNTRDELRQAVADYQAGRLGVIPANALMPHRAVRRSG' A
#
# COMPACT_ATOMS: atom_id res chain seq x y z
N MET A 1 4.62 3.07 -17.96
CA MET A 1 3.98 2.18 -16.99
C MET A 1 4.08 2.86 -15.64
N TYR A 2 2.97 3.38 -15.10
CA TYR A 2 2.99 4.12 -13.83
C TYR A 2 3.42 3.16 -12.71
N GLY A 3 4.38 3.61 -11.90
CA GLY A 3 4.91 2.82 -10.78
C GLY A 3 3.85 2.48 -9.72
N PRO A 4 4.25 1.93 -8.56
CA PRO A 4 3.31 1.47 -7.52
C PRO A 4 2.48 2.59 -6.87
N PHE A 5 2.67 3.84 -7.28
CA PHE A 5 2.02 5.02 -6.71
C PHE A 5 1.14 5.69 -7.76
N VAL A 6 -0.11 5.96 -7.39
CA VAL A 6 -1.06 6.77 -8.14
C VAL A 6 -1.40 7.98 -7.27
N MET A 7 -1.13 9.18 -7.78
CA MET A 7 -1.36 10.45 -7.08
C MET A 7 -1.94 11.47 -8.07
N ASN A 8 -2.44 12.60 -7.57
CA ASN A 8 -3.06 13.64 -8.40
C ASN A 8 -2.02 14.55 -9.04
N THR A 9 -0.86 14.74 -8.39
CA THR A 9 0.21 15.62 -8.87
C THR A 9 1.57 14.94 -8.94
N ARG A 10 2.50 15.52 -9.72
CA ARG A 10 3.90 15.04 -9.80
C ARG A 10 4.66 15.24 -8.49
N ASP A 11 4.30 16.25 -7.71
CA ASP A 11 4.98 16.52 -6.44
C ASP A 11 4.68 15.43 -5.41
N GLU A 12 3.41 15.03 -5.32
CA GLU A 12 2.97 13.89 -4.50
C GLU A 12 3.65 12.58 -4.90
N LEU A 13 3.86 12.34 -6.21
CA LEU A 13 4.64 11.18 -6.67
C LEU A 13 6.09 11.24 -6.18
N ARG A 14 6.73 12.41 -6.24
CA ARG A 14 8.11 12.57 -5.74
C ARG A 14 8.18 12.30 -4.24
N GLN A 15 7.23 12.83 -3.48
CA GLN A 15 7.13 12.61 -2.04
C GLN A 15 6.91 11.13 -1.71
N ALA A 16 5.97 10.46 -2.38
CA ALA A 16 5.70 9.04 -2.17
C ALA A 16 6.93 8.15 -2.44
N VAL A 17 7.70 8.48 -3.49
CA VAL A 17 8.96 7.79 -3.79
C VAL A 17 10.01 8.05 -2.71
N ALA A 18 10.14 9.29 -2.24
CA ALA A 18 11.08 9.63 -1.17
C ALA A 18 10.75 8.91 0.15
N ASP A 19 9.48 8.83 0.52
CA ASP A 19 9.04 8.13 1.72
C ASP A 19 9.25 6.61 1.62
N TYR A 20 9.06 6.04 0.43
CA TYR A 20 9.40 4.64 0.16
C TYR A 20 10.91 4.38 0.32
N GLN A 21 11.75 5.22 -0.30
CA GLN A 21 13.20 5.11 -0.20
C GLN A 21 13.70 5.32 1.24
N ALA A 22 13.03 6.19 2.00
CA ALA A 22 13.31 6.43 3.41
C ALA A 22 12.77 5.33 4.35
N GLY A 23 12.07 4.31 3.83
CA GLY A 23 11.52 3.21 4.63
C GLY A 23 10.33 3.59 5.52
N ARG A 24 9.66 4.70 5.24
CA ARG A 24 8.58 5.24 6.07
C ARG A 24 7.23 4.54 5.88
N LEU A 25 7.08 3.72 4.83
CA LEU A 25 5.84 2.99 4.54
C LEU A 25 5.63 1.75 5.44
N GLY A 26 6.58 1.46 6.32
CA GLY A 26 6.54 0.27 7.19
C GLY A 26 6.93 -1.01 6.47
N VAL A 27 6.88 -2.12 7.21
CA VAL A 27 7.21 -3.47 6.71
C VAL A 27 6.05 -4.38 7.07
N ILE A 28 5.63 -5.23 6.12
CA ILE A 28 4.63 -6.25 6.40
C ILE A 28 5.36 -7.42 7.09
N PRO A 29 5.03 -7.75 8.35
CA PRO A 29 5.64 -8.89 9.02
C PRO A 29 5.17 -10.19 8.37
N ALA A 30 5.97 -11.24 8.44
CA ALA A 30 5.75 -12.49 7.69
C ALA A 30 4.38 -13.16 7.97
N ASN A 31 3.77 -12.88 9.12
CA ASN A 31 2.48 -13.41 9.55
C ASN A 31 1.29 -12.44 9.40
N ALA A 32 1.46 -11.27 8.76
CA ALA A 32 0.37 -10.29 8.61
C ALA A 32 -0.64 -10.62 7.50
N LEU A 33 -0.36 -11.59 6.64
CA LEU A 33 -1.29 -12.01 5.59
C LEU A 33 -2.37 -12.91 6.18
N MET A 34 -3.44 -12.32 6.71
CA MET A 34 -4.66 -13.02 7.08
C MET A 34 -5.72 -12.91 5.98
N PRO A 35 -6.25 -14.04 5.45
CA PRO A 35 -7.33 -14.00 4.47
C PRO A 35 -8.57 -13.34 5.08
N HIS A 36 -9.00 -12.20 4.53
CA HIS A 36 -10.31 -11.64 4.85
C HIS A 36 -11.38 -12.48 4.13
N ARG A 37 -11.78 -13.61 4.75
CA ARG A 37 -12.98 -14.33 4.31
C ARG A 37 -14.16 -13.44 4.66
N ALA A 38 -14.65 -12.68 3.68
CA ALA A 38 -15.95 -12.03 3.79
C ALA A 38 -16.97 -13.12 4.12
N VAL A 39 -17.40 -13.17 5.37
CA VAL A 39 -18.53 -14.01 5.78
C VAL A 39 -19.72 -13.49 4.98
N ARG A 40 -20.07 -14.15 3.88
CA ARG A 40 -21.41 -14.03 3.32
C ARG A 40 -22.34 -14.47 4.45
N ARG A 41 -23.04 -13.53 5.08
CA ARG A 41 -24.24 -13.84 5.83
C ARG A 41 -25.23 -14.41 4.81
N SER A 42 -25.31 -15.74 4.79
CA SER A 42 -26.41 -16.47 4.19
C SER A 42 -27.47 -16.61 5.27
N GLY A 43 -28.69 -16.14 5.01
CA GLY A 43 -29.82 -16.21 5.93
C GLY A 43 -30.74 -15.03 5.73
#